data_AF-A0A1K1LHQ2-F1
#
_entry.id   AF-A0A1K1LHQ2-F1
#
_cell.length_a   1.000
_cell.length_b   1.000
_cell.length_c   1.000
_cell.angle_alpha   90.00
_cell.angle_beta   90.00
_cell.angle_gamma   90.00
#
_symmetry.space_group_name_H-M   'P 1'
#
loop_
_entity.id
_entity.type
_entity.pdbx_description
1 polymer ?
#
loop_
_entity_poly.entity_id
_entity_poly.type
_entity_poly.pdbx_seq_one_letter_code
_entity_poly.pdbx_strand_id
1 'polypeptide(L)'
;MPQIDRVNVASLTQLANVAGTHDRLVATAEGGIQTSGRVSAFFTAKATHRATAEAFLGAIRNRYGDGIADALAPQLSAMRRQGKPLKARVARDILAQASDMSQALGPANAEMARRFLLGNNGAGDTRNLDHALQGFCAKNNLQPSPALRQAFERIISDMAAHSRKLLSYQDMADAVTMQTLRSRPADYILSGIDPQLTRDAALDACATHLGVDGELKAQLGQLMDRVLEEESAAGRQGTPADLFRDLSTAGQTSLQCFAFACGKPGLGDATLRDAMSLTPRQSIGEMATLAPQLNVGGGIALIMVAMRHMDEMRARQPQGPLSRETLWQGCFQEPMPQDLAARSQRDFNSAMYEKLLGMFRARSENPAAPFNGMLLLSAGVRLEKALEATSATASFELKDFAFPPSLTPLARLGDMAEVEREVSIDLFRRGTQHALPGYRPTISFGGTGIPAEAAATVHIQDVAYMTAEDRNDFEHGRPSTMSHNLAIRAQLLCGGNDAQARQVLLSMGQSGAFLLRTLSNQTGVLLDEHSPLDIDIRREASGDVTMRYHTPPQSPLDADFTYTVTPDGRGVLTACRMQARQPQDA
;
A
#
# COMPACT_ATOMS: atom_id res chain seq x y z
N MET A 1 -23.97 -1.30 -51.40
CA MET A 1 -23.43 -2.52 -50.78
C MET A 1 -23.48 -2.33 -49.28
N PRO A 2 -24.04 -3.26 -48.48
CA PRO A 2 -23.96 -3.16 -47.02
C PRO A 2 -22.52 -3.41 -46.57
N GLN A 3 -21.98 -2.53 -45.72
CA GLN A 3 -20.72 -2.75 -45.00
C GLN A 3 -20.93 -3.84 -43.93
N ILE A 4 -20.11 -4.89 -43.97
CA ILE A 4 -20.10 -5.93 -42.93
C ILE A 4 -19.19 -5.42 -41.81
N ASP A 5 -19.78 -4.81 -40.79
CA ASP A 5 -19.04 -4.36 -39.61
C ASP A 5 -18.94 -5.48 -38.57
N ARG A 6 -17.68 -5.89 -38.30
CA ARG A 6 -17.18 -6.62 -37.12
C ARG A 6 -17.60 -8.09 -36.92
N VAL A 7 -16.76 -8.99 -37.44
CA VAL A 7 -16.67 -10.40 -36.98
C VAL A 7 -15.60 -10.51 -35.87
N ASN A 8 -15.94 -11.05 -34.69
CA ASN A 8 -15.02 -11.22 -33.54
C ASN A 8 -14.42 -12.65 -33.49
N VAL A 9 -13.14 -12.78 -33.11
CA VAL A 9 -12.40 -14.06 -33.08
C VAL A 9 -12.98 -15.05 -32.04
N ALA A 10 -13.54 -14.56 -30.94
CA ALA A 10 -14.22 -15.41 -29.95
C ALA A 10 -15.40 -16.17 -30.60
N SER A 11 -16.20 -15.46 -31.39
CA SER A 11 -17.33 -16.02 -32.14
C SER A 11 -16.84 -17.05 -33.17
N LEU A 12 -15.74 -16.79 -33.88
CA LEU A 12 -15.14 -17.73 -34.85
C LEU A 12 -14.57 -19.00 -34.19
N THR A 13 -13.95 -18.87 -33.01
CA THR A 13 -13.37 -20.00 -32.27
C THR A 13 -14.47 -20.90 -31.72
N GLN A 14 -15.53 -20.31 -31.16
CA GLN A 14 -16.70 -21.05 -30.68
C GLN A 14 -17.43 -21.76 -31.83
N LEU A 15 -17.53 -21.13 -33.00
CA LEU A 15 -18.16 -21.72 -34.19
C LEU A 15 -17.30 -22.83 -34.81
N ALA A 16 -15.97 -22.73 -34.78
CA ALA A 16 -15.07 -23.81 -35.19
C ALA A 16 -15.16 -25.05 -34.27
N ASN A 17 -15.41 -24.83 -32.98
CA ASN A 17 -15.65 -25.91 -32.01
C ASN A 17 -17.04 -26.55 -32.19
N VAL A 18 -18.06 -25.77 -32.55
CA VAL A 18 -19.44 -26.25 -32.80
C VAL A 18 -19.60 -26.89 -34.19
N ALA A 19 -18.85 -26.43 -35.21
CA ALA A 19 -18.94 -26.90 -36.59
C ALA A 19 -18.23 -28.24 -36.87
N GLY A 20 -17.88 -29.02 -35.83
CA GLY A 20 -17.37 -30.39 -35.98
C GLY A 20 -18.27 -31.34 -36.78
N THR A 21 -19.45 -30.89 -37.20
CA THR A 21 -20.46 -31.68 -37.95
C THR A 21 -20.97 -31.02 -39.24
N HIS A 22 -20.54 -29.82 -39.66
CA HIS A 22 -21.11 -29.13 -40.85
C HIS A 22 -20.07 -28.43 -41.77
N ASP A 23 -20.32 -28.49 -43.09
CA ASP A 23 -19.30 -28.30 -44.14
C ASP A 23 -19.02 -26.85 -44.61
N ARG A 24 -19.81 -25.83 -44.24
CA ARG A 24 -19.69 -24.43 -44.76
C ARG A 24 -20.14 -23.33 -43.81
N LEU A 25 -19.44 -22.18 -43.83
CA LEU A 25 -19.72 -20.95 -43.05
C LEU A 25 -20.09 -19.77 -43.98
N VAL A 26 -21.12 -18.99 -43.64
CA VAL A 26 -21.55 -17.79 -44.39
C VAL A 26 -21.74 -16.60 -43.44
N ALA A 27 -21.12 -15.45 -43.74
CA ALA A 27 -21.31 -14.20 -43.01
C ALA A 27 -22.63 -13.51 -43.42
N THR A 28 -23.38 -13.00 -42.44
CA THR A 28 -24.62 -12.23 -42.65
C THR A 28 -24.34 -10.72 -42.61
N ALA A 29 -25.28 -9.92 -43.14
CA ALA A 29 -25.17 -8.47 -43.21
C ALA A 29 -25.11 -7.76 -41.82
N GLU A 30 -25.44 -8.47 -40.75
CA GLU A 30 -25.46 -7.96 -39.36
C GLU A 30 -24.20 -8.34 -38.55
N GLY A 31 -23.14 -8.85 -39.20
CA GLY A 31 -21.89 -9.26 -38.52
C GLY A 31 -21.93 -10.66 -37.88
N GLY A 32 -23.04 -11.40 -38.04
CA GLY A 32 -23.19 -12.80 -37.61
C GLY A 32 -22.72 -13.83 -38.66
N ILE A 33 -22.59 -15.11 -38.26
CA ILE A 33 -22.27 -16.23 -39.16
C ILE A 33 -23.38 -17.30 -39.04
N GLN A 34 -23.95 -17.74 -40.16
CA GLN A 34 -24.92 -18.84 -40.21
C GLN A 34 -24.37 -20.07 -40.97
N THR A 35 -24.79 -21.26 -40.55
CA THR A 35 -24.58 -22.54 -41.23
C THR A 35 -25.79 -22.86 -42.10
N SER A 36 -25.66 -22.89 -43.44
CA SER A 36 -26.81 -23.17 -44.33
C SER A 36 -26.68 -24.50 -45.08
N GLY A 37 -27.66 -25.38 -44.90
CA GLY A 37 -27.94 -26.52 -45.77
C GLY A 37 -28.74 -26.10 -47.01
N ARG A 38 -28.14 -26.33 -48.18
CA ARG A 38 -28.67 -26.46 -49.56
C ARG A 38 -29.72 -25.47 -50.16
N VAL A 39 -29.30 -24.95 -51.34
CA VAL A 39 -30.06 -24.61 -52.57
C VAL A 39 -30.94 -23.36 -52.52
N SER A 40 -30.34 -22.16 -52.69
CA SER A 40 -30.97 -20.93 -53.23
C SER A 40 -30.01 -19.73 -53.49
N ALA A 41 -28.68 -19.86 -53.39
CA ALA A 41 -27.76 -18.71 -53.49
C ALA A 41 -26.67 -18.89 -54.55
N PHE A 42 -27.05 -18.99 -55.84
CA PHE A 42 -26.08 -19.16 -56.93
C PHE A 42 -25.51 -17.84 -57.50
N PHE A 43 -26.07 -16.66 -57.16
CA PHE A 43 -25.59 -15.38 -57.69
C PHE A 43 -24.99 -14.40 -56.65
N THR A 44 -24.87 -14.78 -55.37
CA THR A 44 -24.31 -13.94 -54.28
C THR A 44 -23.22 -14.62 -53.43
N ALA A 45 -22.67 -15.76 -53.86
CA ALA A 45 -21.74 -16.55 -53.05
C ALA A 45 -20.28 -16.03 -53.08
N LYS A 46 -19.74 -15.70 -54.26
CA LYS A 46 -18.31 -15.36 -54.39
C LYS A 46 -17.92 -14.07 -53.68
N ALA A 47 -18.71 -13.00 -53.82
CA ALA A 47 -18.43 -11.73 -53.17
C ALA A 47 -18.49 -11.85 -51.64
N THR A 48 -19.49 -12.55 -51.12
CA THR A 48 -19.64 -12.88 -49.70
C THR A 48 -18.46 -13.71 -49.19
N HIS A 49 -18.02 -14.74 -49.93
CA HIS A 49 -16.86 -15.55 -49.56
C HIS A 49 -15.55 -14.75 -49.53
N ARG A 50 -15.35 -13.81 -50.47
CA ARG A 50 -14.21 -12.89 -50.43
C ARG A 50 -14.25 -12.01 -49.19
N ALA A 51 -15.40 -11.38 -48.92
CA ALA A 51 -15.59 -10.53 -47.75
C ALA A 51 -15.38 -11.29 -46.43
N THR A 52 -15.86 -12.53 -46.32
CA THR A 52 -15.62 -13.39 -45.15
C THR A 52 -14.13 -13.69 -44.96
N ALA A 53 -13.39 -13.98 -46.03
CA ALA A 53 -11.95 -14.25 -45.94
C ALA A 53 -11.13 -13.00 -45.59
N GLU A 54 -11.55 -11.81 -46.05
CA GLU A 54 -10.93 -10.54 -45.67
C GLU A 54 -11.23 -10.15 -44.23
N ALA A 55 -12.49 -10.31 -43.78
CA ALA A 55 -12.88 -10.08 -42.39
C ALA A 55 -12.15 -11.05 -41.43
N PHE A 56 -11.99 -12.31 -41.82
CA PHE A 56 -11.22 -13.29 -41.07
C PHE A 56 -9.74 -12.91 -40.94
N LEU A 57 -9.12 -12.46 -42.03
CA LEU A 57 -7.74 -11.96 -42.00
C LEU A 57 -7.61 -10.67 -41.16
N GLY A 58 -8.58 -9.76 -41.24
CA GLY A 58 -8.64 -8.57 -40.40
C GLY A 58 -8.80 -8.90 -38.91
N ALA A 59 -9.55 -9.95 -38.58
CA ALA A 59 -9.68 -10.44 -37.21
C ALA A 59 -8.37 -11.07 -36.69
N ILE A 60 -7.61 -11.76 -37.57
CA ILE A 60 -6.26 -12.24 -37.25
C ILE A 60 -5.31 -11.05 -37.03
N ARG A 61 -5.34 -10.01 -37.87
CA ARG A 61 -4.55 -8.78 -37.66
C ARG A 61 -4.81 -8.14 -36.31
N ASN A 62 -6.08 -7.97 -35.97
CA ASN A 62 -6.48 -7.34 -34.71
C ASN A 62 -6.04 -8.14 -33.48
N ARG A 63 -6.10 -9.48 -33.55
CA ARG A 63 -5.78 -10.35 -32.41
C ARG A 63 -4.30 -10.70 -32.30
N TYR A 64 -3.65 -11.02 -33.41
CA TYR A 64 -2.30 -11.58 -33.47
C TYR A 64 -1.26 -10.65 -34.12
N GLY A 65 -1.68 -9.49 -34.63
CA GLY A 65 -0.80 -8.50 -35.25
C GLY A 65 -0.62 -8.68 -36.77
N ASP A 66 -0.14 -7.63 -37.42
CA ASP A 66 -0.03 -7.56 -38.89
C ASP A 66 0.95 -8.59 -39.46
N GLY A 67 2.08 -8.84 -38.79
CA GLY A 67 3.08 -9.80 -39.25
C GLY A 67 2.58 -11.25 -39.34
N ILE A 68 1.81 -11.69 -38.34
CA ILE A 68 1.20 -13.03 -38.35
C ILE A 68 0.12 -13.12 -39.43
N ALA A 69 -0.71 -12.09 -39.55
CA ALA A 69 -1.73 -12.05 -40.57
C ALA A 69 -1.14 -12.09 -41.98
N ASP A 70 -0.09 -11.31 -42.25
CA ASP A 70 0.54 -11.25 -43.57
C ASP A 70 1.23 -12.57 -43.94
N ALA A 71 1.81 -13.28 -42.97
CA ALA A 71 2.34 -14.62 -43.18
C ALA A 71 1.26 -15.68 -43.50
N LEU A 72 0.05 -15.50 -42.96
CA LEU A 72 -1.09 -16.40 -43.19
C LEU A 72 -1.95 -15.98 -44.41
N ALA A 73 -1.81 -14.74 -44.88
CA ALA A 73 -2.57 -14.20 -46.01
C ALA A 73 -2.46 -15.04 -47.31
N PRO A 74 -1.30 -15.66 -47.67
CA PRO A 74 -1.21 -16.54 -48.82
C PRO A 74 -2.14 -17.76 -48.74
N GLN A 75 -2.37 -18.31 -47.54
CA GLN A 75 -3.25 -19.47 -47.34
C GLN A 75 -4.72 -19.14 -47.62
N LEU A 76 -5.11 -17.87 -47.47
CA LEU A 76 -6.43 -17.35 -47.77
C LEU A 76 -6.56 -16.84 -49.22
N SER A 77 -5.48 -16.85 -50.01
CA SER A 77 -5.43 -16.30 -51.38
C SER A 77 -6.52 -16.85 -52.30
N ALA A 78 -6.75 -18.16 -52.29
CA ALA A 78 -7.77 -18.78 -53.13
C ALA A 78 -9.20 -18.34 -52.73
N MET A 79 -9.44 -18.07 -51.45
CA MET A 79 -10.74 -17.61 -50.96
C MET A 79 -10.94 -16.12 -51.26
N ARG A 80 -9.89 -15.31 -51.05
CA ARG A 80 -9.87 -13.87 -51.28
C ARG A 80 -9.92 -13.48 -52.77
N ARG A 81 -9.21 -14.21 -53.64
CA ARG A 81 -9.12 -13.89 -55.08
C ARG A 81 -10.17 -14.64 -55.90
N GLN A 82 -10.36 -15.94 -55.65
CA GLN A 82 -11.23 -16.80 -56.47
C GLN A 82 -12.66 -16.94 -55.91
N GLY A 83 -12.92 -16.43 -54.70
CA GLY A 83 -14.25 -16.47 -54.07
C GLY A 83 -14.67 -17.88 -53.60
N LYS A 84 -13.69 -18.73 -53.25
CA LYS A 84 -13.97 -20.06 -52.68
C LYS A 84 -14.45 -19.93 -51.22
N PRO A 85 -15.39 -20.78 -50.76
CA PRO A 85 -15.87 -20.75 -49.38
C PRO A 85 -14.76 -21.08 -48.37
N LEU A 86 -14.69 -20.31 -47.27
CA LEU A 86 -13.83 -20.60 -46.12
C LEU A 86 -14.45 -21.77 -45.32
N LYS A 87 -13.79 -22.92 -45.33
CA LYS A 87 -14.22 -24.09 -44.56
C LYS A 87 -13.83 -23.92 -43.09
N ALA A 88 -14.67 -24.41 -42.18
CA ALA A 88 -14.42 -24.34 -40.73
C ALA A 88 -13.09 -24.97 -40.33
N ARG A 89 -12.72 -26.12 -40.93
CA ARG A 89 -11.42 -26.76 -40.71
C ARG A 89 -10.24 -25.85 -41.08
N VAL A 90 -10.30 -25.19 -42.23
CA VAL A 90 -9.23 -24.27 -42.69
C VAL A 90 -9.14 -23.06 -41.77
N ALA A 91 -10.26 -22.50 -41.33
CA ALA A 91 -10.26 -21.40 -40.36
C ALA A 91 -9.65 -21.83 -39.01
N ARG A 92 -9.98 -23.02 -38.52
CA ARG A 92 -9.41 -23.59 -37.29
C ARG A 92 -7.90 -23.81 -37.40
N ASP A 93 -7.45 -24.42 -38.49
CA ASP A 93 -6.04 -24.73 -38.72
C ASP A 93 -5.21 -23.43 -38.85
N ILE A 94 -5.75 -22.39 -39.50
CA ILE A 94 -5.12 -21.05 -39.56
C ILE A 94 -5.10 -20.38 -38.19
N LEU A 95 -6.16 -20.49 -37.38
CA LEU A 95 -6.18 -19.92 -36.02
C LEU A 95 -5.21 -20.64 -35.08
N ALA A 96 -5.09 -21.96 -35.20
CA ALA A 96 -4.09 -22.74 -34.46
C ALA A 96 -2.68 -22.31 -34.86
N GLN A 97 -2.39 -22.21 -36.16
CA GLN A 97 -1.11 -21.74 -36.66
C GLN A 97 -0.82 -20.28 -36.24
N ALA A 98 -1.81 -19.39 -36.24
CA ALA A 98 -1.66 -18.03 -35.74
C ALA A 98 -1.32 -18.00 -34.25
N SER A 99 -1.95 -18.88 -33.45
CA SER A 99 -1.65 -19.05 -32.02
C SER A 99 -0.22 -19.56 -31.81
N ASP A 100 0.19 -20.59 -32.54
CA ASP A 100 1.54 -21.16 -32.45
C ASP A 100 2.60 -20.13 -32.84
N MET A 101 2.37 -19.39 -33.93
CA MET A 101 3.23 -18.29 -34.36
C MET A 101 3.30 -17.18 -33.30
N SER A 102 2.16 -16.82 -32.68
CA SER A 102 2.12 -15.82 -31.62
C SER A 102 2.88 -16.26 -30.37
N GLN A 103 2.85 -17.55 -30.04
CA GLN A 103 3.62 -18.11 -28.93
C GLN A 103 5.13 -18.12 -29.24
N ALA A 104 5.51 -18.29 -30.50
CA ALA A 104 6.90 -18.25 -30.95
C ALA A 104 7.50 -16.83 -31.05
N LEU A 105 6.66 -15.78 -31.14
CA LEU A 105 7.12 -14.38 -31.27
C LEU A 105 7.94 -13.91 -30.06
N GLY A 106 7.50 -14.22 -28.83
CA GLY A 106 8.18 -13.78 -27.61
C GLY A 106 9.64 -14.24 -27.56
N PRO A 107 9.92 -15.56 -27.65
CA PRO A 107 11.29 -16.08 -27.70
C PRO A 107 12.11 -15.52 -28.88
N ALA A 108 11.50 -15.37 -30.07
CA ALA A 108 12.19 -14.86 -31.25
C ALA A 108 12.60 -13.38 -31.10
N ASN A 109 11.69 -12.55 -30.58
CA ASN A 109 11.96 -11.13 -30.30
C ASN A 109 12.98 -10.97 -29.18
N ALA A 110 12.91 -11.79 -28.13
CA ALA A 110 13.87 -11.78 -27.03
C ALA A 110 15.30 -12.11 -27.52
N GLU A 111 15.46 -13.12 -28.38
CA GLU A 111 16.77 -13.46 -28.95
C GLU A 111 17.29 -12.35 -29.89
N MET A 112 16.43 -11.73 -30.69
CA MET A 112 16.86 -10.60 -31.53
C MET A 112 17.25 -9.38 -30.69
N ALA A 113 16.48 -9.05 -29.66
CA ALA A 113 16.83 -7.98 -28.72
C ALA A 113 18.17 -8.28 -28.07
N ARG A 114 18.37 -9.50 -27.56
CA ARG A 114 19.65 -9.94 -26.98
C ARG A 114 20.82 -9.72 -27.96
N ARG A 115 20.67 -10.07 -29.24
CA ARG A 115 21.70 -9.85 -30.27
C ARG A 115 21.96 -8.36 -30.54
N PHE A 116 20.90 -7.56 -30.60
CA PHE A 116 21.02 -6.11 -30.80
C PHE A 116 21.74 -5.43 -29.62
N LEU A 117 21.41 -5.84 -28.39
CA LEU A 117 21.99 -5.27 -27.15
C LEU A 117 23.45 -5.67 -26.93
N LEU A 118 23.81 -6.92 -27.21
CA LEU A 118 25.18 -7.43 -27.04
C LEU A 118 26.12 -7.05 -28.19
N GLY A 119 25.57 -6.85 -29.39
CA GLY A 119 26.33 -6.62 -30.61
C GLY A 119 27.15 -7.84 -31.07
N ASN A 120 27.63 -7.78 -32.32
CA ASN A 120 28.73 -8.62 -32.79
C ASN A 120 29.97 -7.71 -32.91
N ASN A 121 31.11 -8.15 -32.37
CA ASN A 121 32.38 -7.40 -32.35
C ASN A 121 33.07 -7.27 -33.73
N GLY A 122 32.34 -7.46 -34.83
CA GLY A 122 32.87 -7.31 -36.19
C GLY A 122 33.00 -5.83 -36.55
N ALA A 123 34.18 -5.40 -37.02
CA ALA A 123 34.39 -4.04 -37.49
C ALA A 123 33.39 -3.70 -38.61
N GLY A 124 32.53 -2.69 -38.37
CA GLY A 124 31.54 -2.19 -39.33
C GLY A 124 30.11 -2.73 -39.18
N ASP A 125 29.79 -3.57 -38.19
CA ASP A 125 28.39 -3.93 -37.94
C ASP A 125 27.63 -2.77 -37.27
N THR A 126 26.63 -2.24 -37.95
CA THR A 126 25.79 -1.12 -37.49
C THR A 126 24.48 -1.58 -36.84
N ARG A 127 24.24 -2.89 -36.78
CA ARG A 127 22.99 -3.49 -36.28
C ARG A 127 23.06 -3.81 -34.79
N ASN A 128 23.45 -2.83 -33.98
CA ASN A 128 23.59 -2.97 -32.53
C ASN A 128 23.22 -1.67 -31.80
N LEU A 129 23.01 -1.80 -30.49
CA LEU A 129 22.68 -0.67 -29.63
C LEU A 129 23.77 0.39 -29.62
N ASP A 130 25.06 0.00 -29.64
CA ASP A 130 26.16 0.97 -29.57
C ASP A 130 26.13 1.96 -30.74
N HIS A 131 25.92 1.47 -31.96
CA HIS A 131 25.79 2.31 -33.15
C HIS A 131 24.54 3.20 -33.09
N ALA A 132 23.38 2.64 -32.70
CA ALA A 132 22.15 3.41 -32.56
C ALA A 132 22.28 4.51 -31.47
N LEU A 133 22.92 4.18 -30.35
CA LEU A 133 23.16 5.07 -29.23
C LEU A 133 24.14 6.19 -29.61
N GLN A 134 25.19 5.90 -30.39
CA GLN A 134 26.10 6.91 -30.92
C GLN A 134 25.35 7.91 -31.81
N GLY A 135 24.51 7.41 -32.73
CA GLY A 135 23.66 8.26 -33.58
C GLY A 135 22.70 9.13 -32.77
N PHE A 136 22.06 8.53 -31.75
CA PHE A 136 21.21 9.25 -30.81
C PHE A 136 21.96 10.34 -30.04
N CYS A 137 23.13 10.03 -29.48
CA CYS A 137 23.93 10.97 -28.70
C CYS A 137 24.41 12.14 -29.57
N ALA A 138 24.92 11.86 -30.78
CA ALA A 138 25.36 12.87 -31.73
C ALA A 138 24.21 13.81 -32.14
N LYS A 139 23.02 13.25 -32.42
CA LYS A 139 21.84 14.04 -32.81
C LYS A 139 21.33 14.98 -31.71
N ASN A 140 21.53 14.62 -30.44
CA ASN A 140 21.02 15.36 -29.28
C ASN A 140 22.11 16.14 -28.53
N ASN A 141 23.36 16.18 -29.03
CA ASN A 141 24.51 16.79 -28.36
C ASN A 141 24.75 16.22 -26.94
N LEU A 142 24.57 14.91 -26.78
CA LEU A 142 24.77 14.20 -25.52
C LEU A 142 26.07 13.39 -25.54
N GLN A 143 26.61 13.11 -24.36
CA GLN A 143 27.67 12.12 -24.19
C GLN A 143 27.05 10.76 -23.85
N PRO A 144 27.56 9.66 -24.42
CA PRO A 144 27.10 8.33 -24.05
C PRO A 144 27.44 8.06 -22.58
N SER A 145 26.47 7.55 -21.83
CA SER A 145 26.63 7.17 -20.43
C SER A 145 26.09 5.76 -20.18
N PRO A 146 26.61 5.03 -19.17
CA PRO A 146 26.07 3.72 -18.80
C PRO A 146 24.58 3.77 -18.44
N ALA A 147 24.13 4.83 -17.76
CA ALA A 147 22.74 5.01 -17.38
C ALA A 147 21.82 5.18 -18.60
N LEU A 148 22.25 5.96 -19.59
CA LEU A 148 21.52 6.14 -20.84
C LEU A 148 21.45 4.83 -21.65
N ARG A 149 22.55 4.07 -21.69
CA ARG A 149 22.56 2.73 -22.31
C ARG A 149 21.57 1.80 -21.62
N GLN A 150 21.60 1.72 -20.30
CA GLN A 150 20.69 0.87 -19.50
C GLN A 150 19.22 1.24 -19.66
N ALA A 151 18.91 2.54 -19.82
CA ALA A 151 17.56 2.99 -20.12
C ALA A 151 17.06 2.43 -21.46
N PHE A 152 17.88 2.50 -22.51
CA PHE A 152 17.53 1.93 -23.81
C PHE A 152 17.53 0.39 -23.83
N GLU A 153 18.42 -0.27 -23.08
CA GLU A 153 18.40 -1.72 -22.90
C GLU A 153 17.06 -2.19 -22.33
N ARG A 154 16.54 -1.50 -21.31
CA ARG A 154 15.21 -1.76 -20.72
C ARG A 154 14.08 -1.50 -21.71
N ILE A 155 14.09 -0.35 -22.39
CA ILE A 155 13.12 0.01 -23.43
C ILE A 155 13.02 -1.08 -24.50
N ILE A 156 14.17 -1.55 -25.00
CA ILE A 156 14.23 -2.53 -26.08
C ILE A 156 13.78 -3.90 -25.60
N SER A 157 14.18 -4.30 -24.39
CA SER A 157 13.75 -5.56 -23.77
C SER A 157 12.23 -5.59 -23.57
N ASP A 158 11.65 -4.49 -23.08
CA ASP A 158 10.21 -4.35 -22.92
C ASP A 158 9.49 -4.33 -24.27
N MET A 159 10.02 -3.63 -25.26
CA MET A 159 9.49 -3.67 -26.62
C MET A 159 9.47 -5.09 -27.18
N ALA A 160 10.53 -5.86 -26.96
CA ALA A 160 10.62 -7.25 -27.40
C ALA A 160 9.62 -8.18 -26.70
N ALA A 161 9.45 -7.99 -25.39
CA ALA A 161 8.51 -8.78 -24.58
C ALA A 161 7.05 -8.54 -24.95
N HIS A 162 6.69 -7.31 -25.35
CA HIS A 162 5.29 -6.91 -25.55
C HIS A 162 4.90 -6.74 -27.03
N SER A 163 5.84 -6.91 -27.97
CA SER A 163 5.56 -6.75 -29.40
C SER A 163 4.65 -7.85 -29.94
N ARG A 164 3.63 -7.44 -30.70
CA ARG A 164 2.72 -8.32 -31.46
C ARG A 164 3.21 -8.62 -32.89
N LYS A 165 4.41 -8.15 -33.24
CA LYS A 165 5.07 -8.44 -34.52
C LYS A 165 6.48 -8.96 -34.29
N LEU A 166 7.01 -9.68 -35.28
CA LEU A 166 8.43 -9.98 -35.31
C LEU A 166 9.21 -8.67 -35.51
N LEU A 167 10.12 -8.37 -34.59
CA LEU A 167 10.91 -7.14 -34.65
C LEU A 167 12.06 -7.29 -35.66
N SER A 168 12.59 -6.19 -36.17
CA SER A 168 13.85 -6.16 -36.90
C SER A 168 14.90 -5.35 -36.14
N TYR A 169 16.17 -5.48 -36.51
CA TYR A 169 17.20 -4.58 -35.98
C TYR A 169 16.91 -3.11 -36.29
N GLN A 170 16.24 -2.83 -37.42
CA GLN A 170 15.81 -1.47 -37.75
C GLN A 170 14.71 -0.99 -36.79
N ASP A 171 13.72 -1.82 -36.46
CA ASP A 171 12.68 -1.46 -35.48
C ASP A 171 13.30 -1.11 -34.11
N MET A 172 14.35 -1.84 -33.69
CA MET A 172 15.05 -1.58 -32.43
C MET A 172 15.89 -0.30 -32.50
N ALA A 173 16.58 -0.06 -33.61
CA ALA A 173 17.31 1.19 -33.83
C ALA A 173 16.36 2.40 -33.87
N ASP A 174 15.21 2.26 -34.53
CA ASP A 174 14.16 3.29 -34.61
C ASP A 174 13.49 3.56 -33.25
N ALA A 175 13.58 2.64 -32.30
CA ALA A 175 13.13 2.85 -30.92
C ALA A 175 14.10 3.73 -30.11
N VAL A 176 15.37 3.87 -30.51
CA VAL A 176 16.39 4.68 -29.81
C VAL A 176 16.19 6.17 -30.15
N THR A 177 15.15 6.77 -29.57
CA THR A 177 14.80 8.18 -29.78
C THR A 177 14.48 8.91 -28.48
N MET A 178 14.54 10.24 -28.53
CA MET A 178 14.22 11.10 -27.39
C MET A 178 12.74 10.98 -27.00
N GLN A 179 11.86 10.77 -27.98
CA GLN A 179 10.43 10.57 -27.75
C GLN A 179 10.17 9.27 -26.99
N THR A 180 10.80 8.16 -27.40
CA THR A 180 10.69 6.88 -26.69
C THR A 180 11.21 6.99 -25.27
N LEU A 181 12.37 7.63 -25.06
CA LEU A 181 12.92 7.82 -23.72
C LEU A 181 12.01 8.67 -22.83
N ARG A 182 11.48 9.79 -23.35
CA ARG A 182 10.53 10.65 -22.60
C ARG A 182 9.21 9.96 -22.26
N SER A 183 8.78 9.00 -23.08
CA SER A 183 7.57 8.20 -22.79
C SER A 183 7.75 7.25 -21.60
N ARG A 184 9.00 7.06 -21.15
CA ARG A 184 9.38 6.31 -19.95
C ARG A 184 10.02 7.26 -18.93
N PRO A 185 9.21 8.00 -18.16
CA PRO A 185 9.71 9.09 -17.32
C PRO A 185 10.73 8.65 -16.27
N ALA A 186 10.61 7.45 -15.69
CA ALA A 186 11.59 6.94 -14.73
C ALA A 186 12.95 6.67 -15.38
N ASP A 187 12.96 6.01 -16.54
CA ASP A 187 14.18 5.77 -17.32
C ASP A 187 14.83 7.07 -17.81
N TYR A 188 14.00 8.06 -18.18
CA TYR A 188 14.45 9.41 -18.51
C TYR A 188 15.17 10.07 -17.34
N ILE A 189 14.56 10.10 -16.15
CA ILE A 189 15.15 10.70 -14.94
C ILE A 189 16.44 9.98 -14.54
N LEU A 190 16.44 8.64 -14.57
CA LEU A 190 17.62 7.81 -14.26
C LEU A 190 18.76 8.01 -15.26
N SER A 191 18.47 8.34 -16.52
CA SER A 191 19.51 8.60 -17.53
C SER A 191 20.29 9.89 -17.28
N GLY A 192 19.74 10.82 -16.47
CA GLY A 192 20.41 12.06 -16.06
C GLY A 192 20.67 13.07 -17.18
N ILE A 193 19.99 12.94 -18.33
CA ILE A 193 20.24 13.80 -19.50
C ILE A 193 19.71 15.23 -19.36
N ASP A 194 18.73 15.46 -18.47
CA ASP A 194 18.22 16.78 -18.13
C ASP A 194 18.64 17.11 -16.69
N PRO A 195 19.52 18.11 -16.47
CA PRO A 195 20.00 18.45 -15.13
C PRO A 195 18.90 18.96 -14.19
N GLN A 196 17.77 19.43 -14.72
CA GLN A 196 16.63 19.88 -13.92
C GLN A 196 15.70 18.74 -13.50
N LEU A 197 15.73 17.62 -14.23
CA LEU A 197 14.87 16.46 -14.02
C LEU A 197 15.71 15.22 -13.68
N THR A 198 16.62 15.37 -12.72
CA THR A 198 17.46 14.28 -12.23
C THR A 198 16.91 13.69 -10.94
N ARG A 199 17.34 12.45 -10.64
CA ARG A 199 17.08 11.80 -9.35
C ARG A 199 17.54 12.66 -8.18
N ASP A 200 18.75 13.24 -8.25
CA ASP A 200 19.30 14.04 -7.15
C ASP A 200 18.60 15.38 -6.99
N ALA A 201 18.22 16.04 -8.09
CA ALA A 201 17.40 17.25 -8.02
C ALA A 201 16.03 17.00 -7.37
N ALA A 202 15.39 15.87 -7.71
CA ALA A 202 14.13 15.47 -7.09
C ALA A 202 14.31 15.14 -5.60
N LEU A 203 15.42 14.49 -5.22
CA LEU A 203 15.74 14.20 -3.83
C LEU A 203 15.95 15.48 -3.02
N ASP A 204 16.72 16.44 -3.54
CA ASP A 204 16.96 17.71 -2.87
C ASP A 204 15.67 18.53 -2.71
N ALA A 205 14.84 18.57 -3.75
CA ALA A 205 13.53 19.22 -3.70
C ALA A 205 12.61 18.56 -2.66
N CYS A 206 12.52 17.22 -2.67
CA CYS A 206 11.71 16.47 -1.72
C CYS A 206 12.22 16.62 -0.27
N ALA A 207 13.53 16.51 -0.06
CA ALA A 207 14.14 16.70 1.25
C ALA A 207 13.86 18.11 1.81
N THR A 208 13.95 19.14 0.95
CA THR A 208 13.60 20.52 1.30
C THR A 208 12.11 20.65 1.63
N HIS A 209 11.24 20.07 0.81
CA HIS A 209 9.79 20.08 1.03
C HIS A 209 9.41 19.43 2.37
N LEU A 210 10.06 18.32 2.72
CA LEU A 210 9.82 17.60 3.96
C LEU A 210 10.54 18.22 5.17
N GLY A 211 11.57 19.04 4.95
CA GLY A 211 12.42 19.58 6.01
C GLY A 211 13.28 18.49 6.67
N VAL A 212 13.82 17.57 5.87
CA VAL A 212 14.63 16.44 6.35
C VAL A 212 16.08 16.55 5.87
N ASP A 213 17.01 16.12 6.72
CA ASP A 213 18.45 16.13 6.48
C ASP A 213 19.13 14.87 7.03
N GLY A 214 20.46 14.83 6.93
CA GLY A 214 21.31 13.77 7.51
C GLY A 214 20.83 12.35 7.19
N GLU A 215 20.59 11.58 8.24
CA GLU A 215 20.13 10.19 8.14
C GLU A 215 18.78 10.04 7.44
N LEU A 216 17.82 10.94 7.69
CA LEU A 216 16.51 10.88 7.04
C LEU A 216 16.60 11.19 5.56
N LYS A 217 17.45 12.14 5.16
CA LYS A 217 17.71 12.40 3.73
C LYS A 217 18.36 11.19 3.04
N ALA A 218 19.25 10.48 3.74
CA ALA A 218 19.84 9.25 3.21
C ALA A 218 18.78 8.14 3.01
N GLN A 219 17.90 7.93 3.99
CA GLN A 219 16.78 6.99 3.87
C GLN A 219 15.82 7.38 2.73
N LEU A 220 15.51 8.68 2.59
CA LEU A 220 14.68 9.20 1.49
C LEU A 220 15.31 8.93 0.13
N GLY A 221 16.63 9.12 0.00
CA GLY A 221 17.36 8.80 -1.23
C GLY A 221 17.21 7.33 -1.61
N GLN A 222 17.45 6.41 -0.67
CA GLN A 222 17.28 4.97 -0.92
C GLN A 222 15.85 4.61 -1.29
N LEU A 223 14.86 5.25 -0.67
CA LEU A 223 13.45 5.06 -1.00
C LEU A 223 13.16 5.55 -2.43
N MET A 224 13.68 6.71 -2.82
CA MET A 224 13.51 7.24 -4.17
C MET A 224 14.15 6.36 -5.24
N ASP A 225 15.30 5.74 -4.95
CA ASP A 225 15.92 4.77 -5.86
C ASP A 225 14.99 3.60 -6.12
N ARG A 226 14.41 3.02 -5.07
CA ARG A 226 13.44 1.92 -5.19
C ARG A 226 12.19 2.35 -5.97
N VAL A 227 11.65 3.53 -5.69
CA VAL A 227 10.48 4.06 -6.41
C VAL A 227 10.79 4.22 -7.90
N LEU A 228 11.95 4.76 -8.26
CA LEU A 228 12.36 4.91 -9.66
C LEU A 228 12.58 3.55 -10.35
N GLU A 229 13.14 2.57 -9.65
CA GLU A 229 13.28 1.20 -10.17
C GLU A 229 11.92 0.54 -10.40
N GLU A 230 10.99 0.65 -9.44
CA GLU A 230 9.63 0.12 -9.54
C GLU A 230 8.85 0.79 -10.69
N GLU A 231 8.92 2.12 -10.80
CA GLU A 231 8.27 2.89 -11.87
C GLU A 231 8.84 2.58 -13.25
N SER A 232 10.16 2.37 -13.33
CA SER A 232 10.83 1.92 -14.54
C SER A 232 10.37 0.52 -14.95
N ALA A 233 10.35 -0.43 -14.01
CA ALA A 233 9.92 -1.80 -14.25
C ALA A 233 8.43 -1.90 -14.63
N ALA A 234 7.58 -1.03 -14.05
CA ALA A 234 6.16 -0.95 -14.38
C ALA A 234 5.90 -0.31 -15.77
N GLY A 235 6.89 0.36 -16.36
CA GLY A 235 6.75 1.02 -17.65
C GLY A 235 5.70 2.15 -17.63
N ARG A 236 5.60 2.89 -16.52
CA ARG A 236 4.63 3.97 -16.35
C ARG A 236 4.66 4.93 -17.55
N GLN A 237 3.47 5.31 -17.99
CA GLN A 237 3.29 6.31 -19.04
C GLN A 237 3.11 7.70 -18.42
N GLY A 238 3.57 8.74 -19.11
CA GLY A 238 3.45 10.12 -18.66
C GLY A 238 4.60 11.00 -19.13
N THR A 239 4.75 12.17 -18.52
CA THR A 239 5.90 13.06 -18.80
C THR A 239 6.94 12.96 -17.68
N PRO A 240 8.23 13.17 -17.97
CA PRO A 240 9.27 13.23 -16.94
C PRO A 240 9.01 14.34 -15.90
N ALA A 241 8.39 15.45 -16.32
CA ALA A 241 8.05 16.56 -15.43
C ALA A 241 6.95 16.20 -14.41
N ASP A 242 5.99 15.36 -14.80
CA ASP A 242 4.95 14.89 -13.87
C ASP A 242 5.53 13.93 -12.84
N LEU A 243 6.35 12.96 -13.26
CA LEU A 243 7.02 12.06 -12.32
C LEU A 243 7.97 12.83 -11.39
N PHE A 244 8.74 13.77 -11.92
CA PHE A 244 9.60 14.63 -11.11
C PHE A 244 8.81 15.40 -10.03
N ARG A 245 7.64 15.95 -10.40
CA ARG A 245 6.74 16.62 -9.45
C ARG A 245 6.28 15.67 -8.36
N ASP A 246 5.81 14.48 -8.74
CA ASP A 246 5.37 13.45 -7.79
C ASP A 246 6.49 13.07 -6.81
N LEU A 247 7.73 12.94 -7.28
CA LEU A 247 8.88 12.65 -6.41
C LEU A 247 9.19 13.83 -5.49
N SER A 248 9.20 15.05 -6.04
CA SER A 248 9.56 16.28 -5.33
C SER A 248 8.54 16.68 -4.26
N THR A 249 7.28 16.30 -4.42
CA THR A 249 6.20 16.62 -3.47
C THR A 249 5.72 15.42 -2.68
N ALA A 250 6.47 14.31 -2.71
CA ALA A 250 6.07 13.05 -2.08
C ALA A 250 4.66 12.56 -2.49
N GLY A 251 4.29 12.74 -3.75
CA GLY A 251 2.99 12.33 -4.31
C GLY A 251 2.81 10.81 -4.46
N GLN A 252 3.90 10.03 -4.45
CA GLN A 252 3.86 8.56 -4.47
C GLN A 252 3.50 8.00 -3.09
N THR A 253 2.67 6.95 -3.00
CA THR A 253 2.20 6.39 -1.72
C THR A 253 3.34 6.06 -0.75
N SER A 254 4.43 5.48 -1.23
CA SER A 254 5.60 5.17 -0.40
C SER A 254 6.29 6.45 0.12
N LEU A 255 6.41 7.48 -0.71
CA LEU A 255 6.90 8.79 -0.28
C LEU A 255 5.91 9.50 0.66
N GLN A 256 4.60 9.33 0.49
CA GLN A 256 3.58 9.82 1.42
C GLN A 256 3.71 9.14 2.79
N CYS A 257 3.97 7.84 2.84
CA CYS A 257 4.28 7.12 4.08
C CYS A 257 5.51 7.70 4.77
N PHE A 258 6.58 7.95 4.02
CA PHE A 258 7.80 8.58 4.55
C PHE A 258 7.54 9.99 5.08
N ALA A 259 6.84 10.82 4.28
CA ALA A 259 6.46 12.18 4.64
C ALA A 259 5.60 12.20 5.92
N PHE A 260 4.63 11.29 6.03
CA PHE A 260 3.79 11.15 7.21
C PHE A 260 4.57 10.78 8.47
N ALA A 261 5.48 9.82 8.38
CA ALA A 261 6.38 9.48 9.49
C ALA A 261 7.29 10.66 9.90
N CYS A 262 7.58 11.57 8.97
CA CYS A 262 8.28 12.82 9.23
C CYS A 262 7.37 13.95 9.76
N GLY A 263 6.10 13.67 10.05
CA GLY A 263 5.14 14.63 10.62
C GLY A 263 4.40 15.48 9.59
N LYS A 264 4.46 15.15 8.29
CA LYS A 264 3.67 15.85 7.26
C LYS A 264 2.28 15.24 7.09
N PRO A 265 1.24 16.03 6.82
CA PRO A 265 -0.07 15.49 6.48
C PRO A 265 -0.08 14.90 5.06
N GLY A 266 -1.18 14.27 4.66
CA GLY A 266 -1.43 13.87 3.26
C GLY A 266 -1.53 12.36 3.00
N LEU A 267 -1.14 11.51 3.95
CA LEU A 267 -1.35 10.07 3.82
C LEU A 267 -2.82 9.72 4.10
N GLY A 268 -3.56 9.34 3.06
CA GLY A 268 -5.02 9.10 3.13
C GLY A 268 -5.43 7.80 3.83
N ASP A 269 -4.61 6.75 3.74
CA ASP A 269 -4.91 5.43 4.29
C ASP A 269 -4.68 5.36 5.81
N ALA A 270 -5.71 4.97 6.56
CA ALA A 270 -5.66 4.93 8.02
C ALA A 270 -4.69 3.87 8.55
N THR A 271 -4.68 2.68 7.95
CA THR A 271 -3.81 1.57 8.32
C THR A 271 -2.33 1.95 8.16
N LEU A 272 -2.00 2.60 7.04
CA LEU A 272 -0.64 3.08 6.80
C LEU A 272 -0.26 4.21 7.75
N ARG A 273 -1.17 5.13 8.09
CA ARG A 273 -0.91 6.16 9.10
C ARG A 273 -0.58 5.54 10.45
N ASP A 274 -1.38 4.58 10.91
CA ASP A 274 -1.18 3.93 12.20
C ASP A 274 0.15 3.15 12.20
N ALA A 275 0.48 2.46 11.11
CA ALA A 275 1.75 1.77 10.98
C ALA A 275 2.97 2.70 10.98
N MET A 276 2.91 3.78 10.19
CA MET A 276 4.01 4.74 10.10
C MET A 276 4.19 5.54 11.39
N SER A 277 3.14 5.71 12.21
CA SER A 277 3.23 6.35 13.53
C SER A 277 4.06 5.53 14.53
N LEU A 278 4.06 4.21 14.38
CA LEU A 278 4.78 3.27 15.24
C LEU A 278 6.18 2.91 14.69
N THR A 279 6.51 3.38 13.49
CA THR A 279 7.76 3.02 12.82
C THR A 279 8.96 3.70 13.49
N PRO A 280 9.99 2.95 13.91
CA PRO A 280 11.23 3.53 14.43
C PRO A 280 11.93 4.41 13.40
N ARG A 281 12.57 5.49 13.86
CA ARG A 281 13.23 6.48 12.97
C ARG A 281 14.25 5.85 12.02
N GLN A 282 15.01 4.85 12.46
CA GLN A 282 15.99 4.16 11.62
C GLN A 282 15.37 3.29 10.51
N SER A 283 14.08 2.98 10.58
CA SER A 283 13.39 2.05 9.68
C SER A 283 12.32 2.71 8.81
N ILE A 284 12.16 4.04 8.88
CA ILE A 284 11.13 4.78 8.15
C ILE A 284 11.22 4.52 6.65
N GLY A 285 12.40 4.64 6.05
CA GLY A 285 12.61 4.41 4.61
C GLY A 285 12.22 3.00 4.16
N GLU A 286 12.47 1.99 5.00
CA GLU A 286 12.11 0.60 4.67
C GLU A 286 10.62 0.33 4.81
N MET A 287 10.02 0.77 5.93
CA MET A 287 8.60 0.60 6.16
C MET A 287 7.75 1.43 5.21
N ALA A 288 8.24 2.59 4.76
CA ALA A 288 7.59 3.38 3.73
C ALA A 288 7.44 2.63 2.39
N THR A 289 8.36 1.71 2.07
CA THR A 289 8.21 0.79 0.93
C THR A 289 7.32 -0.41 1.29
N LEU A 290 7.59 -1.07 2.43
CA LEU A 290 6.99 -2.36 2.74
C LEU A 290 5.54 -2.25 3.21
N ALA A 291 5.18 -1.24 4.00
CA ALA A 291 3.84 -1.11 4.57
C ALA A 291 2.76 -0.98 3.49
N PRO A 292 2.89 -0.11 2.46
CA PRO A 292 1.95 -0.09 1.34
C PRO A 292 1.79 -1.44 0.64
N GLN A 293 2.90 -2.16 0.44
CA GLN A 293 2.87 -3.47 -0.21
C GLN A 293 2.10 -4.50 0.61
N LEU A 294 2.33 -4.57 1.92
CA LEU A 294 1.65 -5.50 2.84
C LEU A 294 0.19 -5.11 3.13
N ASN A 295 -0.12 -3.82 3.09
CA ASN A 295 -1.49 -3.33 3.31
C ASN A 295 -2.48 -3.88 2.27
N VAL A 296 -2.00 -4.25 1.08
CA VAL A 296 -2.80 -4.93 0.05
C VAL A 296 -3.14 -6.36 0.48
N GLY A 297 -4.20 -6.54 1.27
CA GLY A 297 -4.70 -7.85 1.70
C GLY A 297 -4.12 -8.41 3.00
N GLY A 298 -3.15 -7.72 3.62
CA GLY A 298 -2.58 -8.09 4.93
C GLY A 298 -2.99 -7.19 6.10
N GLY A 299 -3.11 -5.88 5.88
CA GLY A 299 -3.49 -4.92 6.92
C GLY A 299 -2.44 -4.71 8.04
N ILE A 300 -2.81 -3.93 9.05
CA ILE A 300 -1.85 -3.45 10.08
C ILE A 300 -1.20 -4.58 10.88
N ALA A 301 -1.94 -5.62 11.27
CA ALA A 301 -1.38 -6.73 12.05
C ALA A 301 -0.20 -7.40 11.33
N LEU A 302 -0.32 -7.62 10.01
CA LEU A 302 0.78 -8.17 9.21
C LEU A 302 1.96 -7.19 9.12
N ILE A 303 1.68 -5.90 8.94
CA ILE A 303 2.70 -4.84 8.91
C ILE A 303 3.47 -4.81 10.24
N MET A 304 2.78 -4.93 11.38
CA MET A 304 3.40 -4.93 12.71
C MET A 304 4.32 -6.14 12.90
N VAL A 305 3.89 -7.33 12.49
CA VAL A 305 4.75 -8.53 12.55
C VAL A 305 5.97 -8.37 11.66
N ALA A 306 5.79 -7.94 10.40
CA ALA A 306 6.91 -7.73 9.49
C ALA A 306 7.88 -6.65 10.00
N MET A 307 7.37 -5.55 10.53
CA MET A 307 8.18 -4.47 11.11
C MET A 307 9.02 -4.98 12.29
N ARG A 308 8.46 -5.84 13.16
CA ARG A 308 9.17 -6.41 14.31
C ARG A 308 10.36 -7.27 13.91
N HIS A 309 10.26 -7.96 12.78
CA HIS A 309 11.29 -8.86 12.26
C HIS A 309 12.15 -8.21 11.16
N MET A 310 12.09 -6.87 10.98
CA MET A 310 12.82 -6.19 9.92
C MET A 310 14.32 -6.45 9.98
N ASP A 311 14.93 -6.34 11.16
CA ASP A 311 16.37 -6.57 11.34
C ASP A 311 16.77 -8.00 10.95
N GLU A 312 15.95 -9.01 11.29
CA GLU A 312 16.18 -10.40 10.94
C GLU A 312 16.06 -10.62 9.42
N MET A 313 15.07 -10.00 8.79
CA MET A 313 14.89 -10.05 7.34
C MET A 313 16.06 -9.36 6.61
N ARG A 314 16.57 -8.25 7.15
CA ARG A 314 17.74 -7.55 6.59
C ARG A 314 19.05 -8.29 6.83
N ALA A 315 19.20 -9.00 7.94
CA ALA A 315 20.34 -9.88 8.14
C ALA A 315 20.38 -11.00 7.08
N ARG A 316 19.21 -11.53 6.68
CA ARG A 316 19.09 -12.54 5.61
C ARG A 316 19.25 -11.96 4.21
N GLN A 317 18.72 -10.76 3.98
CA GLN A 317 18.79 -10.07 2.69
C GLN A 317 19.20 -8.59 2.88
N PRO A 318 20.51 -8.32 2.91
CA PRO A 318 21.01 -6.97 3.24
C PRO A 318 20.71 -5.90 2.18
N GLN A 319 20.47 -6.31 0.93
CA GLN A 319 20.33 -5.41 -0.22
C GLN A 319 19.04 -5.68 -1.00
N GLY A 320 18.53 -4.61 -1.62
CA GLY A 320 17.37 -4.65 -2.50
C GLY A 320 16.01 -4.85 -1.81
N PRO A 321 14.93 -4.95 -2.60
CA PRO A 321 13.57 -5.23 -2.11
C PRO A 321 13.49 -6.63 -1.49
N LEU A 322 12.88 -6.76 -0.31
CA LEU A 322 12.75 -8.05 0.37
C LEU A 322 11.99 -9.06 -0.49
N SER A 323 12.59 -10.24 -0.68
CA SER A 323 11.91 -11.33 -1.38
C SER A 323 10.74 -11.87 -0.55
N ARG A 324 9.77 -12.49 -1.21
CA ARG A 324 8.64 -13.17 -0.54
C ARG A 324 9.11 -14.27 0.41
N GLU A 325 10.15 -15.00 0.03
CA GLU A 325 10.77 -16.01 0.89
C GLU A 325 11.33 -15.37 2.17
N THR A 326 12.06 -14.27 2.02
CA THR A 326 12.63 -13.52 3.15
C THR A 326 11.53 -12.99 4.07
N LEU A 327 10.46 -12.43 3.51
CA LEU A 327 9.30 -11.94 4.26
C LEU A 327 8.62 -13.05 5.06
N TRP A 328 8.33 -14.17 4.41
CA TRP A 328 7.67 -15.32 5.03
C TRP A 328 8.53 -15.92 6.15
N GLN A 329 9.80 -16.23 5.85
CA GLN A 329 10.72 -16.80 6.83
C GLN A 329 10.99 -15.86 8.00
N GLY A 330 11.06 -14.54 7.76
CA GLY A 330 11.21 -13.55 8.82
C GLY A 330 10.01 -13.53 9.77
N CYS A 331 8.79 -13.52 9.21
CA CYS A 331 7.57 -13.43 10.02
C CYS A 331 7.21 -14.74 10.74
N PHE A 332 7.51 -15.90 10.14
CA PHE A 332 7.01 -17.20 10.63
C PHE A 332 8.09 -18.22 10.98
N GLN A 333 9.37 -17.94 10.69
CA GLN A 333 10.51 -18.81 10.96
C GLN A 333 10.37 -20.23 10.37
N GLU A 334 9.67 -20.35 9.24
CA GLU A 334 9.47 -21.59 8.50
C GLU A 334 9.66 -21.33 6.99
N PRO A 335 9.95 -22.36 6.16
CA PRO A 335 10.04 -22.19 4.71
C PRO A 335 8.73 -21.71 4.08
N MET A 336 8.82 -20.89 3.02
CA MET A 336 7.63 -20.46 2.30
C MET A 336 7.00 -21.64 1.52
N PRO A 337 5.67 -21.80 1.53
CA PRO A 337 5.00 -22.74 0.65
C PRO A 337 5.32 -22.46 -0.83
N GLN A 338 5.68 -23.51 -1.58
CA GLN A 338 6.19 -23.41 -2.95
C GLN A 338 5.20 -22.73 -3.92
N ASP A 339 3.91 -22.92 -3.70
CA ASP A 339 2.85 -22.39 -4.55
C ASP A 339 2.65 -20.89 -4.41
N LEU A 340 3.22 -20.25 -3.38
CA LEU A 340 3.10 -18.81 -3.14
C LEU A 340 4.06 -17.97 -3.99
N ALA A 341 5.19 -18.54 -4.43
CA ALA A 341 6.21 -17.81 -5.18
C ALA A 341 5.64 -17.17 -6.46
N ALA A 342 4.73 -17.87 -7.15
CA ALA A 342 4.15 -17.44 -8.42
C ALA A 342 2.84 -16.64 -8.30
N ARG A 343 2.32 -16.41 -7.07
CA ARG A 343 1.01 -15.75 -6.90
C ARG A 343 1.07 -14.23 -7.06
N SER A 344 -0.09 -13.58 -7.14
CA SER A 344 -0.15 -12.11 -7.06
C SER A 344 0.31 -11.62 -5.68
N GLN A 345 0.71 -10.35 -5.58
CA GLN A 345 1.11 -9.76 -4.29
C GLN A 345 -0.02 -9.85 -3.25
N ARG A 346 -1.26 -9.58 -3.68
CA ARG A 346 -2.45 -9.67 -2.83
C ARG A 346 -2.64 -11.09 -2.29
N ASP A 347 -2.53 -12.10 -3.16
CA ASP A 347 -2.72 -13.49 -2.74
C ASP A 347 -1.60 -13.97 -1.80
N PHE A 348 -0.37 -13.52 -2.02
CA PHE A 348 0.74 -13.76 -1.10
C PHE A 348 0.47 -13.13 0.29
N ASN A 349 0.09 -11.86 0.33
CA ASN A 349 -0.23 -11.17 1.59
C ASN A 349 -1.44 -11.81 2.29
N SER A 350 -2.47 -12.23 1.54
CA SER A 350 -3.61 -12.96 2.10
C SER A 350 -3.22 -14.31 2.69
N ALA A 351 -2.25 -15.01 2.09
CA ALA A 351 -1.70 -16.25 2.67
C ALA A 351 -0.96 -15.98 3.99
N MET A 352 -0.17 -14.90 4.07
CA MET A 352 0.46 -14.49 5.33
C MET A 352 -0.58 -14.11 6.39
N TYR A 353 -1.64 -13.40 6.01
CA TYR A 353 -2.73 -13.05 6.92
C TYR A 353 -3.46 -14.29 7.45
N GLU A 354 -3.81 -15.24 6.58
CA GLU A 354 -4.43 -16.50 6.98
C GLU A 354 -3.50 -17.37 7.84
N LYS A 355 -2.18 -17.30 7.62
CA LYS A 355 -1.20 -17.97 8.50
C LYS A 355 -1.30 -17.42 9.92
N LEU A 356 -1.32 -16.09 10.10
CA LEU A 356 -1.51 -15.45 11.42
C LEU A 356 -2.83 -15.88 12.07
N LEU A 357 -3.94 -15.84 11.32
CA LEU A 357 -5.23 -16.32 11.82
C LEU A 357 -5.17 -17.78 12.26
N GLY A 358 -4.52 -18.64 11.46
CA GLY A 358 -4.32 -20.05 11.77
C GLY A 358 -3.55 -20.28 13.06
N MET A 359 -2.54 -19.45 13.35
CA MET A 359 -1.76 -19.53 14.59
C MET A 359 -2.63 -19.27 15.84
N PHE A 360 -3.55 -18.30 15.78
CA PHE A 360 -4.50 -18.04 16.86
C PHE A 360 -5.57 -19.14 16.98
N ARG A 361 -6.11 -19.62 15.86
CA ARG A 361 -7.09 -20.74 15.83
C ARG A 361 -6.51 -22.02 16.46
N ALA A 362 -5.23 -22.30 16.23
CA ALA A 362 -4.58 -23.50 16.74
C ALA A 362 -4.37 -23.50 18.27
N ARG A 363 -4.54 -22.34 18.92
CA ARG A 363 -4.20 -22.12 20.33
C ARG A 363 -5.42 -22.00 21.25
N SER A 364 -6.62 -21.83 20.69
CA SER A 364 -7.83 -21.56 21.45
C SER A 364 -9.06 -22.11 20.74
N GLU A 365 -9.97 -22.72 21.50
CA GLU A 365 -11.29 -23.12 20.98
C GLU A 365 -12.25 -21.93 20.85
N ASN A 366 -11.89 -20.76 21.41
CA ASN A 366 -12.70 -19.55 21.32
C ASN A 366 -12.75 -19.04 19.86
N PRO A 367 -13.93 -18.96 19.22
CA PRO A 367 -14.05 -18.48 17.84
C PRO A 367 -13.61 -17.01 17.67
N ALA A 368 -13.58 -16.22 18.75
CA ALA A 368 -13.10 -14.83 18.72
C ALA A 368 -11.58 -14.70 18.84
N ALA A 369 -10.84 -15.77 19.17
CA ALA A 369 -9.39 -15.73 19.37
C ALA A 369 -8.61 -15.16 18.17
N PRO A 370 -8.94 -15.51 16.89
CA PRO A 370 -8.22 -14.94 15.75
C PRO A 370 -8.44 -13.44 15.62
N PHE A 371 -9.67 -12.95 15.82
CA PHE A 371 -9.96 -11.52 15.78
C PHE A 371 -9.22 -10.77 16.91
N ASN A 372 -9.29 -11.29 18.14
CA ASN A 372 -8.62 -10.69 19.29
C ASN A 372 -7.09 -10.69 19.12
N GLY A 373 -6.52 -11.78 18.61
CA GLY A 373 -5.09 -11.88 18.31
C GLY A 373 -4.64 -10.84 17.30
N MET A 374 -5.40 -10.67 16.21
CA MET A 374 -5.11 -9.63 15.22
C MET A 374 -5.26 -8.22 15.79
N LEU A 375 -6.24 -7.98 16.67
CA LEU A 375 -6.41 -6.71 17.37
C LEU A 375 -5.20 -6.40 18.28
N LEU A 376 -4.70 -7.38 19.02
CA LEU A 376 -3.51 -7.23 19.86
C LEU A 376 -2.27 -6.90 19.04
N LEU A 377 -2.04 -7.63 17.93
CA LEU A 377 -0.94 -7.33 17.01
C LEU A 377 -1.06 -5.90 16.45
N SER A 378 -2.27 -5.49 16.09
CA SER A 378 -2.54 -4.12 15.59
C SER A 378 -2.27 -3.05 16.64
N ALA A 379 -2.41 -3.38 17.91
CA ALA A 379 -2.09 -2.52 19.04
C ALA A 379 -0.60 -2.58 19.45
N GLY A 380 0.26 -3.18 18.62
CA GLY A 380 1.70 -3.25 18.86
C GLY A 380 2.14 -4.34 19.85
N VAL A 381 1.24 -5.21 20.30
CA VAL A 381 1.58 -6.36 21.16
C VAL A 381 2.38 -7.37 20.35
N ARG A 382 3.42 -7.96 20.97
CA ARG A 382 4.25 -8.99 20.34
C ARG A 382 3.44 -10.23 19.99
N LEU A 383 3.81 -10.92 18.91
CA LEU A 383 3.13 -12.13 18.46
C LEU A 383 3.10 -13.21 19.53
N GLU A 384 4.21 -13.42 20.25
CA GLU A 384 4.25 -14.42 21.33
C GLU A 384 3.25 -14.10 22.43
N LYS A 385 3.15 -12.82 22.82
CA LYS A 385 2.22 -12.38 23.85
C LYS A 385 0.77 -12.43 23.38
N ALA A 386 0.50 -12.04 22.13
CA ALA A 386 -0.84 -12.14 21.56
C ALA A 386 -1.35 -13.59 21.52
N LEU A 387 -0.45 -14.55 21.22
CA LEU A 387 -0.77 -15.98 21.28
C LEU A 387 -1.04 -16.45 22.72
N GLU A 388 -0.25 -16.01 23.69
CA GLU A 388 -0.50 -16.28 25.11
C GLU A 388 -1.88 -15.76 25.55
N ALA A 389 -2.14 -14.48 25.31
CA ALA A 389 -3.34 -13.77 25.76
C ALA A 389 -4.64 -14.25 25.12
N THR A 390 -4.58 -14.88 23.95
CA THR A 390 -5.76 -15.48 23.30
C THR A 390 -6.01 -16.93 23.74
N SER A 391 -5.01 -17.57 24.37
CA SER A 391 -5.10 -18.94 24.89
C SER A 391 -5.60 -18.97 26.34
N ALA A 392 -5.27 -17.95 27.13
CA ALA A 392 -5.56 -17.88 28.55
C ALA A 392 -5.60 -16.41 29.03
N THR A 393 -6.01 -16.19 30.28
CA THR A 393 -5.92 -14.87 30.90
C THR A 393 -4.45 -14.46 31.03
N ALA A 394 -4.11 -13.27 30.55
CA ALA A 394 -2.75 -12.74 30.57
C ALA A 394 -2.65 -11.45 31.38
N SER A 395 -1.45 -11.15 31.85
CA SER A 395 -1.05 -9.81 32.28
C SER A 395 -0.30 -9.09 31.16
N PHE A 396 -0.31 -7.77 31.12
CA PHE A 396 0.46 -6.97 30.16
C PHE A 396 1.44 -6.06 30.88
N GLU A 397 2.69 -6.06 30.43
CA GLU A 397 3.74 -5.14 30.82
C GLU A 397 4.30 -4.41 29.59
N LEU A 398 5.05 -3.32 29.78
CA LEU A 398 5.64 -2.57 28.67
C LEU A 398 6.50 -3.45 27.72
N LYS A 399 7.20 -4.45 28.26
CA LYS A 399 8.06 -5.37 27.48
C LYS A 399 7.31 -6.27 26.50
N ASP A 400 5.99 -6.36 26.67
CA ASP A 400 5.11 -7.20 25.86
C ASP A 400 4.71 -6.51 24.53
N PHE A 401 5.04 -5.23 24.39
CA PHE A 401 4.84 -4.48 23.15
C PHE A 401 6.10 -4.56 22.29
N ALA A 402 5.93 -4.92 21.02
CA ALA A 402 6.96 -4.79 19.99
C ALA A 402 7.19 -3.30 19.69
N PHE A 403 6.07 -2.57 19.63
CA PHE A 403 6.02 -1.13 19.38
C PHE A 403 5.09 -0.53 20.42
N PRO A 404 5.64 0.10 21.48
CA PRO A 404 4.83 0.78 22.48
C PRO A 404 3.90 1.77 21.79
N PRO A 405 2.58 1.70 22.03
CA PRO A 405 1.64 2.57 21.36
C PRO A 405 1.93 4.05 21.62
N SER A 406 1.70 4.85 20.59
CA SER A 406 1.72 6.30 20.70
C SER A 406 0.31 6.86 20.87
N LEU A 407 0.20 8.04 21.45
CA LEU A 407 -1.03 8.83 21.39
C LEU A 407 -1.25 9.36 19.96
N THR A 408 -2.36 10.07 19.75
CA THR A 408 -2.74 10.63 18.45
C THR A 408 -1.58 11.35 17.77
N PRO A 409 -1.22 11.02 16.52
CA PRO A 409 -0.15 11.71 15.81
C PRO A 409 -0.45 13.20 15.64
N LEU A 410 0.58 14.05 15.79
CA LEU A 410 0.41 15.52 15.71
C LEU A 410 -0.25 15.99 14.40
N ALA A 411 0.05 15.32 13.28
CA ALA A 411 -0.56 15.62 11.98
C ALA A 411 -2.08 15.37 11.92
N ARG A 412 -2.64 14.67 12.92
CA ARG A 412 -4.07 14.39 13.09
C ARG A 412 -4.67 15.13 14.29
N LEU A 413 -3.86 15.85 15.04
CA LEU A 413 -4.31 16.62 16.17
C LEU A 413 -4.97 17.89 15.64
N GLY A 414 -6.29 18.00 15.82
CA GLY A 414 -7.05 19.19 15.46
C GLY A 414 -6.58 20.42 16.22
N ASP A 415 -7.18 21.58 15.93
CA ASP A 415 -6.94 22.77 16.77
C ASP A 415 -7.51 22.60 18.20
N MET A 416 -7.26 23.57 19.09
CA MET A 416 -7.69 23.45 20.49
C MET A 416 -9.22 23.32 20.63
N ALA A 417 -9.99 24.03 19.80
CA ALA A 417 -11.45 23.99 19.85
C ALA A 417 -12.00 22.66 19.32
N GLU A 418 -11.36 22.11 18.28
CA GLU A 418 -11.63 20.76 17.80
C GLU A 418 -11.34 19.72 18.89
N VAL A 419 -10.17 19.79 19.52
CA VAL A 419 -9.80 18.87 20.60
C VAL A 419 -10.74 18.97 21.80
N GLU A 420 -11.13 20.18 22.19
CA GLU A 420 -12.09 20.41 23.28
C GLU A 420 -13.45 19.75 22.97
N ARG A 421 -13.92 19.85 21.73
CA ARG A 421 -15.15 19.19 21.30
C ARG A 421 -15.04 17.67 21.38
N GLU A 422 -13.93 17.10 20.90
CA GLU A 422 -13.71 15.65 20.94
C GLU A 422 -13.66 15.12 22.37
N VAL A 423 -12.91 15.77 23.27
CA VAL A 423 -12.84 15.32 24.66
C VAL A 423 -14.20 15.45 25.36
N SER A 424 -15.00 16.48 25.00
CA SER A 424 -16.32 16.71 25.60
C SER A 424 -17.26 15.51 25.40
N ILE A 425 -17.17 14.80 24.28
CA ILE A 425 -17.95 13.60 23.97
C ILE A 425 -17.75 12.50 25.04
N ASP A 426 -16.56 12.45 25.63
CA ASP A 426 -16.14 11.37 26.51
C ASP A 426 -16.29 11.68 28.00
N LEU A 427 -16.21 12.96 28.40
CA LEU A 427 -16.11 13.36 29.80
C LEU A 427 -17.30 12.86 30.63
N PHE A 428 -18.54 13.11 30.18
CA PHE A 428 -19.74 12.64 30.88
C PHE A 428 -19.83 11.12 30.94
N ARG A 429 -19.28 10.41 29.94
CA ARG A 429 -19.32 8.95 29.88
C ARG A 429 -18.30 8.31 30.84
N ARG A 430 -17.26 9.02 31.25
CA ARG A 430 -16.21 8.48 32.15
C ARG A 430 -16.78 8.01 33.49
N GLY A 431 -16.60 6.73 33.80
CA GLY A 431 -17.09 6.07 35.01
C GLY A 431 -18.54 5.60 34.93
N THR A 432 -19.22 5.77 33.80
CA THR A 432 -20.63 5.35 33.63
C THR A 432 -20.75 3.88 33.21
N GLN A 433 -19.78 3.36 32.46
CA GLN A 433 -19.68 1.95 32.12
C GLN A 433 -18.93 1.22 33.24
N HIS A 434 -19.34 -0.01 33.59
CA HIS A 434 -18.74 -0.78 34.69
C HIS A 434 -18.59 0.04 36.00
N ALA A 435 -19.60 0.86 36.31
CA ALA A 435 -19.54 1.81 37.41
C ALA A 435 -19.29 1.13 38.76
N LEU A 436 -18.46 1.76 39.59
CA LEU A 436 -18.17 1.31 40.94
C LEU A 436 -19.02 2.12 41.94
N PRO A 437 -19.81 1.47 42.83
CA PRO A 437 -20.68 2.18 43.76
C PRO A 437 -19.93 3.24 44.58
N GLY A 438 -20.42 4.48 44.54
CA GLY A 438 -19.86 5.61 45.30
C GLY A 438 -18.53 6.16 44.77
N TYR A 439 -17.99 5.61 43.68
CA TYR A 439 -16.72 6.06 43.11
C TYR A 439 -16.95 7.12 42.02
N ARG A 440 -16.10 8.16 42.00
CA ARG A 440 -16.09 9.20 40.95
C ARG A 440 -14.67 9.34 40.39
N PRO A 441 -14.45 9.08 39.09
CA PRO A 441 -13.14 9.22 38.48
C PRO A 441 -12.60 10.65 38.55
N THR A 442 -11.27 10.76 38.64
CA THR A 442 -10.58 12.04 38.79
C THR A 442 -9.55 12.32 37.69
N ILE A 443 -9.30 13.60 37.43
CA ILE A 443 -8.14 14.08 36.67
C ILE A 443 -7.35 15.00 37.60
N SER A 444 -6.13 14.59 37.95
CA SER A 444 -5.24 15.36 38.82
C SER A 444 -4.14 16.03 38.00
N PHE A 445 -3.85 17.29 38.30
CA PHE A 445 -2.81 18.09 37.67
C PHE A 445 -1.76 18.47 38.72
N GLY A 446 -0.48 18.30 38.39
CA GLY A 446 0.62 18.78 39.23
C GLY A 446 1.95 18.80 38.52
N GLY A 447 3.01 18.82 39.31
CA GLY A 447 4.38 18.73 38.83
C GLY A 447 5.17 20.02 39.02
N THR A 448 6.33 20.07 38.38
CA THR A 448 7.34 21.11 38.59
C THR A 448 6.97 22.38 37.82
N GLY A 449 6.96 23.53 38.52
CA GLY A 449 6.83 24.84 37.88
C GLY A 449 5.47 25.16 37.27
N ILE A 450 4.41 24.43 37.64
CA ILE A 450 3.06 24.71 37.17
C ILE A 450 2.41 25.83 37.99
N PRO A 451 1.57 26.70 37.39
CA PRO A 451 0.84 27.73 38.14
C PRO A 451 -0.11 27.12 39.18
N ALA A 452 -0.34 27.83 40.29
CA ALA A 452 -1.23 27.37 41.36
C ALA A 452 -2.67 27.18 40.85
N GLU A 453 -3.13 28.02 39.92
CA GLU A 453 -4.44 27.87 39.29
C GLU A 453 -4.58 26.58 38.45
N ALA A 454 -3.47 26.01 37.96
CA ALA A 454 -3.47 24.77 37.18
C ALA A 454 -3.45 23.52 38.08
N ALA A 455 -2.80 23.60 39.25
CA ALA A 455 -2.69 22.49 40.20
C ALA A 455 -4.03 22.20 40.88
N ALA A 456 -4.70 21.12 40.49
CA ALA A 456 -5.97 20.70 41.09
C ALA A 456 -6.27 19.22 40.83
N THR A 457 -7.17 18.67 41.63
CA THR A 457 -7.88 17.42 41.32
C THR A 457 -9.30 17.77 40.88
N VAL A 458 -9.65 17.39 39.66
CA VAL A 458 -10.96 17.60 39.06
C VAL A 458 -11.76 16.31 39.18
N HIS A 459 -12.92 16.38 39.82
CA HIS A 459 -13.89 15.29 39.83
C HIS A 459 -14.81 15.43 38.60
N ILE A 460 -14.63 14.55 37.61
CA ILE A 460 -15.25 14.71 36.28
C ILE A 460 -16.78 14.73 36.36
N GLN A 461 -17.35 13.98 37.30
CA GLN A 461 -18.80 13.86 37.51
C GLN A 461 -19.36 14.86 38.54
N ASP A 462 -18.54 15.81 39.02
CA ASP A 462 -19.04 16.87 39.88
C ASP A 462 -19.63 18.02 39.05
N VAL A 463 -20.95 18.03 38.96
CA VAL A 463 -21.73 19.01 38.20
C VAL A 463 -22.45 20.03 39.09
N ALA A 464 -22.14 20.06 40.38
CA ALA A 464 -22.87 20.87 41.36
C ALA A 464 -22.78 22.39 41.09
N TYR A 465 -21.74 22.83 40.39
CA TYR A 465 -21.49 24.22 40.05
C TYR A 465 -22.02 24.63 38.66
N MET A 466 -22.55 23.70 37.86
CA MET A 466 -23.01 23.95 36.50
C MET A 466 -24.43 24.53 36.47
N THR A 467 -24.70 25.41 35.51
CA THR A 467 -26.08 25.84 35.19
C THR A 467 -26.84 24.70 34.51
N ALA A 468 -28.17 24.81 34.39
CA ALA A 468 -28.98 23.80 33.71
C ALA A 468 -28.61 23.64 32.22
N GLU A 469 -28.27 24.73 31.54
CA GLU A 469 -27.82 24.72 30.15
C GLU A 469 -26.45 24.06 30.01
N ASP A 470 -25.49 24.46 30.85
CA ASP A 470 -24.13 23.93 30.86
C ASP A 470 -24.09 22.42 31.19
N ARG A 471 -24.95 22.01 32.14
CA ARG A 471 -25.15 20.59 32.46
C ARG A 471 -25.73 19.83 31.27
N ASN A 472 -26.70 20.41 30.57
CA ASN A 472 -27.26 19.80 29.36
C ASN A 472 -26.20 19.69 28.24
N ASP A 473 -25.27 20.63 28.14
CA ASP A 473 -24.14 20.52 27.21
C ASP A 473 -23.18 19.40 27.62
N PHE A 474 -22.79 19.33 28.89
CA PHE A 474 -21.94 18.27 29.43
C PHE A 474 -22.54 16.88 29.21
N GLU A 475 -23.81 16.67 29.56
CA GLU A 475 -24.50 15.37 29.44
C GLU A 475 -24.65 14.89 27.99
N HIS A 476 -24.66 15.82 27.02
CA HIS A 476 -24.77 15.52 25.59
C HIS A 476 -23.43 15.58 24.84
N GLY A 477 -22.31 15.64 25.58
CA GLY A 477 -20.97 15.62 24.99
C GLY A 477 -20.60 16.88 24.22
N ARG A 478 -21.21 18.02 24.54
CA ARG A 478 -20.86 19.33 23.97
C ARG A 478 -19.88 20.07 24.88
N PRO A 479 -19.08 21.01 24.34
CA PRO A 479 -18.26 21.90 25.15
C PRO A 479 -19.06 22.53 26.29
N SER A 480 -18.50 22.51 27.50
CA SER A 480 -19.12 22.95 28.75
C SER A 480 -18.07 23.56 29.66
N THR A 481 -18.47 24.11 30.80
CA THR A 481 -17.54 24.64 31.82
C THR A 481 -16.50 23.58 32.22
N MET A 482 -16.85 22.29 32.24
CA MET A 482 -15.91 21.22 32.56
C MET A 482 -14.78 21.10 31.52
N SER A 483 -15.12 20.93 30.23
CA SER A 483 -14.11 20.78 29.19
C SER A 483 -13.29 22.04 29.00
N HIS A 484 -13.91 23.22 29.12
CA HIS A 484 -13.20 24.50 29.03
C HIS A 484 -12.17 24.67 30.16
N ASN A 485 -12.55 24.31 31.40
CA ASN A 485 -11.62 24.32 32.53
C ASN A 485 -10.46 23.35 32.34
N LEU A 486 -10.71 22.15 31.80
CA LEU A 486 -9.65 21.19 31.49
C LEU A 486 -8.72 21.71 30.38
N ALA A 487 -9.24 22.38 29.36
CA ALA A 487 -8.45 22.99 28.29
C ALA A 487 -7.52 24.10 28.83
N ILE A 488 -8.04 25.00 29.66
CA ILE A 488 -7.25 26.05 30.32
C ILE A 488 -6.14 25.42 31.18
N ARG A 489 -6.47 24.39 31.97
CA ARG A 489 -5.48 23.68 32.80
C ARG A 489 -4.39 23.04 31.95
N ALA A 490 -4.73 22.38 30.85
CA ALA A 490 -3.75 21.79 29.94
C ALA A 490 -2.81 22.85 29.34
N GLN A 491 -3.33 24.01 28.93
CA GLN A 491 -2.53 25.12 28.41
C GLN A 491 -1.56 25.69 29.46
N LEU A 492 -2.06 25.94 30.68
CA LEU A 492 -1.25 26.45 31.79
C LEU A 492 -0.18 25.44 32.23
N LEU A 493 -0.56 24.17 32.33
CA LEU A 493 0.36 23.07 32.63
C LEU A 493 1.52 23.06 31.63
N CYS A 494 1.24 23.11 30.33
CA CYS A 494 2.24 23.05 29.27
C CYS A 494 2.97 24.39 29.03
N GLY A 495 2.77 25.41 29.88
CA GLY A 495 3.45 26.70 29.76
C GLY A 495 3.17 27.44 28.45
N GLY A 496 1.96 27.27 27.89
CA GLY A 496 1.57 27.87 26.62
C GLY A 496 2.04 27.10 25.37
N ASN A 497 2.67 25.93 25.51
CA ASN A 497 2.96 25.06 24.37
C ASN A 497 1.67 24.44 23.82
N ASP A 498 1.18 24.98 22.71
CA ASP A 498 -0.07 24.58 22.07
C ASP A 498 -0.11 23.10 21.65
N ALA A 499 0.94 22.59 20.99
CA ALA A 499 0.97 21.21 20.50
C ALA A 499 0.91 20.20 21.66
N GLN A 500 1.69 20.46 22.72
CA GLN A 500 1.69 19.63 23.92
C GLN A 500 0.35 19.73 24.67
N ALA A 501 -0.21 20.93 24.82
CA ALA A 501 -1.49 21.14 25.50
C ALA A 501 -2.66 20.45 24.79
N ARG A 502 -2.73 20.54 23.46
CA ARG A 502 -3.74 19.83 22.66
C ARG A 502 -3.61 18.32 22.81
N GLN A 503 -2.39 17.80 22.84
CA GLN A 503 -2.16 16.37 23.03
C GLN A 503 -2.62 15.93 24.42
N VAL A 504 -2.26 16.67 25.46
CA VAL A 504 -2.65 16.41 26.84
C VAL A 504 -4.17 16.44 26.98
N LEU A 505 -4.85 17.46 26.42
CA LEU A 505 -6.31 17.59 26.48
C LEU A 505 -7.03 16.42 25.78
N LEU A 506 -6.68 16.11 24.53
CA LEU A 506 -7.31 15.01 23.79
C LEU A 506 -7.16 13.67 24.53
N SER A 507 -6.01 13.48 25.18
CA SER A 507 -5.67 12.23 25.84
C SER A 507 -6.39 12.05 27.19
N MET A 508 -7.08 13.07 27.71
CA MET A 508 -8.01 12.90 28.85
C MET A 508 -9.27 12.11 28.45
N GLY A 509 -9.60 12.08 27.16
CA GLY A 509 -10.74 11.34 26.60
C GLY A 509 -10.44 9.87 26.33
N GLN A 510 -11.19 9.28 25.40
CA GLN A 510 -11.01 7.91 24.93
C GLN A 510 -9.61 7.67 24.36
N SER A 511 -9.01 8.67 23.70
CA SER A 511 -7.71 8.56 23.03
C SER A 511 -6.60 8.08 23.97
N GLY A 512 -6.55 8.57 25.22
CA GLY A 512 -5.56 8.11 26.20
C GLY A 512 -5.93 6.83 26.93
N ALA A 513 -7.23 6.53 27.06
CA ALA A 513 -7.72 5.35 27.77
C ALA A 513 -7.84 4.09 26.88
N PHE A 514 -7.45 4.17 25.60
CA PHE A 514 -7.75 3.11 24.62
C PHE A 514 -7.16 1.73 24.98
N LEU A 515 -6.02 1.70 25.70
CA LEU A 515 -5.41 0.43 26.14
C LEU A 515 -6.36 -0.37 27.03
N LEU A 516 -7.19 0.30 27.82
CA LEU A 516 -8.18 -0.35 28.67
C LEU A 516 -9.17 -1.15 27.82
N ARG A 517 -9.73 -0.54 26.77
CA ARG A 517 -10.63 -1.21 25.82
C ARG A 517 -9.96 -2.39 25.11
N THR A 518 -8.70 -2.23 24.72
CA THR A 518 -8.01 -3.22 23.89
C THR A 518 -7.51 -4.42 24.69
N LEU A 519 -7.03 -4.21 25.92
CA LEU A 519 -6.30 -5.24 26.67
C LEU A 519 -7.10 -5.85 27.81
N SER A 520 -8.04 -5.12 28.42
CA SER A 520 -8.72 -5.54 29.65
C SER A 520 -9.35 -6.93 29.52
N ASN A 521 -10.10 -7.17 28.45
CA ASN A 521 -10.79 -8.44 28.22
C ASN A 521 -9.83 -9.65 28.20
N GLN A 522 -8.58 -9.45 27.76
CA GLN A 522 -7.58 -10.51 27.72
C GLN A 522 -6.99 -10.84 29.10
N THR A 523 -7.23 -9.98 30.09
CA THR A 523 -6.92 -10.27 31.50
C THR A 523 -8.01 -11.09 32.20
N GLY A 524 -9.14 -11.32 31.54
CA GLY A 524 -10.34 -11.93 32.13
C GLY A 524 -11.30 -10.94 32.79
N VAL A 525 -10.95 -9.65 32.81
CA VAL A 525 -11.81 -8.57 33.34
C VAL A 525 -12.14 -7.60 32.22
N LEU A 526 -13.39 -7.62 31.76
CA LEU A 526 -13.85 -6.71 30.70
C LEU A 526 -14.10 -5.30 31.27
N LEU A 527 -13.31 -4.33 30.80
CA LEU A 527 -13.52 -2.90 30.96
C LEU A 527 -13.34 -2.19 29.61
N ASP A 528 -13.91 -1.00 29.48
CA ASP A 528 -13.80 -0.14 28.30
C ASP A 528 -13.21 1.23 28.65
N GLU A 529 -12.97 2.06 27.63
CA GLU A 529 -12.45 3.42 27.73
C GLU A 529 -13.34 4.37 28.55
N HIS A 530 -14.54 3.99 28.96
CA HIS A 530 -15.43 4.80 29.80
C HIS A 530 -15.66 4.19 31.18
N SER A 531 -14.93 3.13 31.51
CA SER A 531 -14.90 2.55 32.86
C SER A 531 -14.21 3.49 33.86
N PRO A 532 -14.41 3.32 35.19
CA PRO A 532 -13.73 4.11 36.20
C PRO A 532 -12.21 4.04 36.07
N LEU A 533 -11.60 5.17 35.74
CA LEU A 533 -10.17 5.32 35.47
C LEU A 533 -9.75 6.72 35.88
N ASP A 534 -8.77 6.79 36.79
CA ASP A 534 -8.19 8.05 37.22
C ASP A 534 -6.99 8.41 36.35
N ILE A 535 -6.81 9.71 36.12
CA ILE A 535 -5.74 10.26 35.31
C ILE A 535 -4.91 11.19 36.19
N ASP A 536 -3.62 10.90 36.35
CA ASP A 536 -2.66 11.80 36.99
C ASP A 536 -1.71 12.40 35.96
N ILE A 537 -1.71 13.74 35.86
CA ILE A 537 -1.00 14.50 34.84
C ILE A 537 0.06 15.36 35.53
N ARG A 538 1.34 15.08 35.28
CA ARG A 538 2.45 15.78 35.92
C ARG A 538 3.37 16.42 34.90
N ARG A 539 3.71 17.69 35.12
CA ARG A 539 4.82 18.33 34.41
C ARG A 539 6.15 17.98 35.06
N GLU A 540 7.07 17.50 34.25
CA GLU A 540 8.43 17.18 34.68
C GLU A 540 9.38 18.37 34.50
N ALA A 541 10.52 18.35 35.20
CA ALA A 541 11.54 19.39 35.09
C ALA A 541 12.16 19.48 33.67
N SER A 542 12.10 18.40 32.89
CA SER A 542 12.53 18.38 31.47
C SER A 542 11.60 19.19 30.55
N GLY A 543 10.40 19.54 31.00
CA GLY A 543 9.34 20.09 30.17
C GLY A 543 8.42 19.02 29.56
N ASP A 544 8.70 17.74 29.77
CA ASP A 544 7.78 16.66 29.43
C ASP A 544 6.54 16.68 30.34
N VAL A 545 5.44 16.11 29.85
CA VAL A 545 4.24 15.86 30.65
C VAL A 545 3.97 14.36 30.73
N THR A 546 3.90 13.82 31.93
CA THR A 546 3.50 12.43 32.18
C THR A 546 1.98 12.36 32.39
N MET A 547 1.33 11.39 31.76
CA MET A 547 -0.11 11.10 31.90
C MET A 547 -0.27 9.65 32.35
N ARG A 548 -0.50 9.44 33.63
CA ARG A 548 -0.68 8.13 34.26
C ARG A 548 -2.16 7.81 34.42
N TYR A 549 -2.59 6.70 33.84
CA TYR A 549 -3.94 6.18 33.89
C TYR A 549 -3.95 4.99 34.81
N HIS A 550 -4.84 4.98 35.81
CA HIS A 550 -4.91 3.88 36.75
C HIS A 550 -6.33 3.59 37.23
N THR A 551 -6.64 2.31 37.39
CA THR A 551 -7.93 1.90 37.95
C THR A 551 -7.93 2.05 39.47
N PRO A 552 -9.08 2.40 40.07
CA PRO A 552 -9.18 2.51 41.51
C PRO A 552 -9.00 1.16 42.22
N PRO A 553 -8.66 1.15 43.52
CA PRO A 553 -8.44 -0.08 44.29
C PRO A 553 -9.63 -1.05 44.29
N GLN A 554 -10.87 -0.53 44.18
CA GLN A 554 -12.10 -1.32 44.14
C GLN A 554 -12.36 -1.96 42.77
N SER A 555 -11.63 -1.56 41.72
CA SER A 555 -11.78 -2.15 40.39
C SER A 555 -11.26 -3.59 40.40
N PRO A 556 -11.96 -4.56 39.78
CA PRO A 556 -11.44 -5.92 39.60
C PRO A 556 -10.21 -5.99 38.69
N LEU A 557 -9.90 -4.91 37.96
CA LEU A 557 -8.69 -4.78 37.15
C LEU A 557 -7.64 -3.93 37.90
N ASP A 558 -6.39 -4.36 37.88
CA ASP A 558 -5.21 -3.54 38.20
C ASP A 558 -4.59 -3.08 36.89
N ALA A 559 -5.04 -1.91 36.40
CA ALA A 559 -4.44 -1.22 35.27
C ALA A 559 -3.69 0.01 35.79
N ASP A 560 -2.45 0.17 35.34
CA ASP A 560 -1.58 1.30 35.63
C ASP A 560 -0.64 1.50 34.43
N PHE A 561 -0.85 2.55 33.65
CA PHE A 561 -0.03 2.82 32.46
C PHE A 561 0.21 4.30 32.29
N THR A 562 1.36 4.66 31.74
CA THR A 562 1.81 6.06 31.63
C THR A 562 2.27 6.38 30.23
N TYR A 563 1.72 7.45 29.66
CA TYR A 563 2.27 8.10 28.48
C TYR A 563 3.15 9.28 28.87
N THR A 564 4.26 9.47 28.16
CA THR A 564 5.08 10.69 28.25
C THR A 564 4.87 11.51 27.00
N VAL A 565 4.41 12.75 27.16
CA VAL A 565 4.18 13.74 26.10
C VAL A 565 5.31 14.75 26.10
N THR A 566 6.17 14.67 25.09
CA THR A 566 7.31 15.59 24.96
C THR A 566 6.88 16.96 24.41
N PRO A 567 7.73 18.02 24.53
CA PRO A 567 7.39 19.36 24.06
C PRO A 567 7.05 19.46 22.57
N ASP A 568 7.43 18.49 21.74
CA ASP A 568 7.05 18.47 20.32
C ASP A 568 5.63 17.92 20.07
N GLY A 569 4.90 17.55 21.14
CA GLY A 569 3.54 17.01 21.09
C GLY A 569 3.47 15.49 20.93
N ARG A 570 4.60 14.77 20.81
CA ARG A 570 4.59 13.30 20.73
C ARG A 570 4.32 12.66 22.08
N GLY A 571 3.31 11.79 22.13
CA GLY A 571 3.00 10.97 23.29
C GLY A 571 3.35 9.50 23.08
N VAL A 572 4.17 8.90 23.95
CA VAL A 572 4.59 7.50 23.85
C VAL A 572 4.35 6.77 25.16
N LEU A 573 3.90 5.52 25.10
CA LEU A 573 3.75 4.66 26.27
C LEU A 573 5.13 4.36 26.89
N THR A 574 5.29 4.68 28.17
CA THR A 574 6.56 4.60 28.91
C THR A 574 6.49 3.70 30.14
N ALA A 575 5.30 3.37 30.61
CA ALA A 575 5.06 2.33 31.62
C ALA A 575 3.71 1.68 31.36
N CYS A 576 3.61 0.37 31.63
CA CYS A 576 2.35 -0.35 31.53
C CYS A 576 2.39 -1.56 32.47
N ARG A 577 1.33 -1.71 33.24
CA ARG A 577 0.94 -2.91 33.99
C ARG A 577 -0.57 -3.06 33.86
N MET A 578 -1.04 -4.22 33.40
CA MET A 578 -2.46 -4.53 33.38
C MET A 578 -2.69 -6.01 33.70
N GLN A 579 -3.47 -6.30 34.74
CA GLN A 579 -3.78 -7.65 35.16
C GLN A 579 -5.10 -7.68 35.96
N ALA A 580 -5.75 -8.84 36.02
CA ALA A 580 -6.86 -9.03 36.95
C ALA A 580 -6.35 -8.94 38.40
N ARG A 581 -7.10 -8.26 39.27
CA ARG A 581 -6.88 -8.37 40.72
C ARG A 581 -7.40 -9.72 41.17
N GLN A 582 -6.68 -10.38 42.08
CA GLN A 582 -7.26 -11.51 42.81
C GLN A 582 -8.52 -11.03 43.56
N PRO A 583 -9.53 -11.89 43.74
CA PRO A 583 -10.67 -11.53 44.58
C PRO A 583 -10.13 -11.05 45.92
N GLN A 584 -10.48 -9.82 46.33
CA GLN A 584 -10.29 -9.44 47.72
C GLN A 584 -11.22 -10.34 48.53
N ASP A 585 -10.68 -11.07 49.51
CA ASP A 585 -11.50 -11.72 50.53
C ASP A 585 -12.43 -10.65 51.11
N ALA A 586 -13.73 -10.87 50.92
CA ALA A 586 -14.79 -9.88 51.16
C ALA A 586 -14.87 -9.41 52.63
#